data_AF-A0A432G745-F1
#
_entry.id   AF-A0A432G745-F1
#
_cell.length_a   1.000
_cell.length_b   1.000
_cell.length_c   1.000
_cell.angle_alpha   90.00
_cell.angle_beta   90.00
_cell.angle_gamma   90.00
#
_symmetry.space_group_name_H-M   'P 1'
#
loop_
_entity.id
_entity.type
_entity.pdbx_description
1 polymer ?
#
loop_
_entity_poly.entity_id
_entity_poly.type
_entity_poly.pdbx_seq_one_letter_code
_entity_poly.pdbx_strand_id
1 'polypeptide(L)'
;MPLYQRLGFDAEWVTSQRKARSWLKRQQPDVIVAEYNYQTDFRDRSSNLETLGATLQRHPEIKLLVFYPEEHRPYFDKFRERFPVWQAIAFLITQEKVEAALSGLS
;
A
#
# COMPACT_ATOMS: atom_id res chain seq x y z
N MET A 1 -13.62 -4.37 18.00
CA MET A 1 -13.33 -3.19 17.13
C MET A 1 -12.30 -3.60 16.08
N PRO A 2 -12.42 -3.12 14.83
CA PRO A 2 -11.43 -3.35 13.78
C PRO A 2 -10.01 -2.97 14.21
N LEU A 3 -9.00 -3.69 13.73
CA LEU A 3 -7.58 -3.51 14.12
C LEU A 3 -7.13 -2.05 14.09
N TYR A 4 -7.29 -1.37 12.95
CA TYR A 4 -6.83 0.01 12.77
C TYR A 4 -7.43 0.99 13.80
N GLN A 5 -8.71 0.83 14.15
CA GLN A 5 -9.35 1.66 15.17
C GLN A 5 -8.78 1.39 16.57
N ARG A 6 -8.45 0.13 16.89
CA ARG A 6 -7.77 -0.21 18.16
C ARG A 6 -6.39 0.44 18.26
N LEU A 7 -5.74 0.65 17.13
CA LEU A 7 -4.46 1.35 17.01
C LEU A 7 -4.60 2.88 16.93
N GLY A 8 -5.83 3.41 17.02
CA GLY A 8 -6.07 4.86 17.00
C GLY A 8 -6.18 5.50 15.63
N PHE A 9 -6.22 4.72 14.55
CA PHE A 9 -6.40 5.24 13.19
C PHE A 9 -7.86 5.52 12.86
N ASP A 10 -8.10 6.64 12.18
CA ASP A 10 -9.34 6.90 11.45
C ASP A 10 -9.23 6.32 10.03
N ALA A 11 -9.53 5.01 9.91
CA ALA A 11 -9.29 4.26 8.68
C ALA A 11 -10.48 4.30 7.71
N GLU A 12 -10.22 4.72 6.47
CA GLU A 12 -11.19 4.68 5.36
C GLU A 12 -10.86 3.54 4.38
N TRP A 13 -11.86 2.72 4.03
CA TRP A 13 -11.68 1.60 3.11
C TRP A 13 -12.04 1.98 1.68
N VAL A 14 -11.06 1.90 0.78
CA VAL A 14 -11.27 2.25 -0.63
C VAL A 14 -11.13 1.02 -1.54
N THR A 15 -12.23 0.64 -2.18
CA THR A 15 -12.32 -0.63 -2.94
C THR A 15 -11.85 -0.56 -4.40
N SER A 16 -11.33 0.59 -4.87
CA SER A 16 -10.79 0.69 -6.23
C SER A 16 -9.73 1.77 -6.35
N GLN A 17 -8.79 1.56 -7.28
CA GLN A 17 -7.74 2.54 -7.61
C GLN A 17 -8.32 3.90 -8.04
N ARG A 18 -9.47 3.91 -8.72
CA ARG A 18 -10.15 5.15 -9.14
C ARG A 18 -10.66 5.94 -7.93
N LYS A 19 -11.33 5.27 -6.99
CA LYS A 19 -11.79 5.91 -5.76
C LYS A 19 -10.62 6.39 -4.92
N ALA A 20 -9.54 5.60 -4.83
CA ALA A 20 -8.35 5.94 -4.06
C ALA A 20 -7.72 7.25 -4.56
N ARG A 21 -7.58 7.39 -5.89
CA ARG A 21 -7.11 8.64 -6.51
C ARG A 21 -8.00 9.84 -6.20
N SER A 22 -9.32 9.69 -6.30
CA SER A 22 -10.25 10.79 -5.99
C SER A 22 -10.19 11.20 -4.52
N TRP A 23 -9.98 10.23 -3.63
CA TRP A 23 -9.87 10.44 -2.19
C TRP A 23 -8.56 11.14 -1.82
N LEU A 24 -7.42 10.68 -2.37
CA LEU A 24 -6.09 11.27 -2.15
C LEU A 24 -5.94 12.72 -2.66
N LYS A 25 -6.82 13.16 -3.58
CA LYS A 25 -6.86 14.58 -3.98
C LYS A 25 -7.43 15.50 -2.89
N ARG A 26 -8.22 14.94 -1.96
CA ARG A 26 -8.95 15.69 -0.93
C ARG A 26 -8.39 15.46 0.47
N GLN A 27 -7.70 14.34 0.65
CA GLN A 27 -7.18 13.89 1.94
C GLN A 27 -5.71 13.48 1.76
N GLN A 28 -4.89 13.80 2.75
CA GLN A 28 -3.49 13.37 2.82
C GLN A 28 -3.34 12.47 4.06
N PRO A 29 -3.44 11.14 3.90
CA PRO A 29 -3.30 10.22 5.03
C PRO A 29 -1.83 10.13 5.47
N ASP A 30 -1.60 9.77 6.74
CA ASP A 30 -0.25 9.45 7.21
C ASP A 30 0.26 8.14 6.60
N VAL A 31 -0.64 7.18 6.37
CA VAL A 31 -0.32 5.86 5.81
C VAL A 31 -1.42 5.35 4.89
N ILE A 32 -1.00 4.69 3.81
CA ILE A 32 -1.84 3.90 2.92
C ILE A 32 -1.45 2.44 3.05
N VAL A 33 -2.43 1.58 3.29
CA VAL A 33 -2.28 0.12 3.25
C VAL A 33 -2.89 -0.40 1.96
N ALA A 34 -2.12 -1.16 1.17
CA ALA A 34 -2.56 -1.66 -0.13
C ALA A 34 -2.03 -3.07 -0.42
N GLU A 35 -2.73 -3.79 -1.28
CA GLU A 35 -2.29 -5.10 -1.78
C GLU A 35 -1.63 -4.95 -3.15
N TYR A 36 -0.46 -5.57 -3.31
CA TYR A 36 0.24 -5.71 -4.57
C TYR A 36 -0.27 -6.93 -5.32
N ASN A 37 -0.81 -6.68 -6.50
CA ASN A 37 -1.24 -7.70 -7.44
C ASN A 37 -0.44 -7.54 -8.73
N TYR A 38 0.35 -8.56 -9.07
CA TYR A 38 1.02 -8.64 -10.36
C TYR A 38 -0.04 -8.91 -11.44
N GLN A 39 -0.09 -8.05 -12.46
CA GLN A 39 -1.05 -8.19 -13.55
C GLN A 39 -0.31 -8.56 -14.83
N THR A 40 -0.52 -9.78 -15.32
CA THR A 40 0.06 -10.25 -16.59
C THR A 40 -0.72 -9.80 -17.82
N ASP A 41 -2.00 -9.47 -17.65
CA ASP A 41 -2.94 -9.36 -18.77
C ASP A 41 -3.07 -7.93 -19.32
N PHE A 42 -2.48 -6.94 -18.64
CA PHE A 42 -2.45 -5.55 -19.09
C PHE A 42 -1.08 -5.22 -19.68
N ARG A 43 -1.02 -5.12 -21.02
CA ARG A 43 0.22 -4.89 -21.80
C ARG A 43 1.07 -3.70 -21.32
N ASP A 44 0.49 -2.73 -20.64
CA ASP A 44 1.16 -1.48 -20.29
C ASP A 44 1.50 -1.34 -18.80
N ARG A 45 1.04 -2.24 -17.93
CA ARG A 45 1.25 -2.11 -16.46
C ARG A 45 1.63 -3.44 -15.84
N SER A 46 2.73 -3.44 -15.10
CA SER A 46 3.20 -4.63 -14.38
C SER A 46 2.47 -4.84 -13.06
N SER A 47 1.83 -3.82 -12.49
CA SER A 47 1.07 -3.95 -11.24
C SER A 47 -0.10 -2.98 -11.12
N ASN A 48 -1.04 -3.34 -10.25
CA ASN A 48 -2.17 -2.48 -9.86
C ASN A 48 -1.74 -1.18 -9.13
N LEU A 49 -0.54 -1.13 -8.55
CA LEU A 49 -0.08 -0.02 -7.71
C LEU A 49 0.74 1.05 -8.44
N GLU A 50 1.11 0.88 -9.72
CA GLU A 50 1.99 1.84 -10.42
C GLU A 50 1.45 3.28 -10.40
N THR A 51 0.16 3.46 -10.63
CA THR A 51 -0.44 4.82 -10.61
C THR A 51 -0.48 5.41 -9.20
N LEU A 52 -0.70 4.58 -8.17
CA LEU A 52 -0.63 5.02 -6.79
C LEU A 52 0.81 5.42 -6.43
N GLY A 53 1.79 4.57 -6.72
CA GLY A 53 3.21 4.84 -6.49
C GLY A 53 3.67 6.15 -7.14
N ALA A 54 3.28 6.39 -8.40
CA ALA A 54 3.59 7.64 -9.10
C ALA A 54 2.93 8.89 -8.45
N THR A 55 1.78 8.72 -7.81
CA THR A 55 1.11 9.80 -7.06
C THR A 55 1.87 10.09 -5.77
N LEU A 56 2.27 9.04 -5.04
CA LEU A 56 2.99 9.15 -3.78
C LEU A 56 4.42 9.67 -3.90
N GLN A 57 5.04 9.56 -5.08
CA GLN A 57 6.32 10.24 -5.35
C GLN A 57 6.25 11.76 -5.16
N ARG A 58 5.06 12.36 -5.31
CA ARG A 58 4.82 13.80 -5.05
C ARG A 58 4.47 14.10 -3.60
N HIS A 59 4.27 13.07 -2.79
CA HIS A 59 3.83 13.12 -1.39
C HIS A 59 4.67 12.16 -0.54
N PRO A 60 6.00 12.41 -0.42
CA PRO A 60 6.92 11.52 0.29
C PRO A 60 6.63 11.37 1.80
N GLU A 61 5.84 12.29 2.36
CA GLU A 61 5.32 12.23 3.73
C GLU A 61 4.39 11.03 3.94
N ILE A 62 3.61 10.66 2.91
CA ILE A 62 2.62 9.57 2.99
C ILE A 62 3.34 8.23 2.95
N LYS A 63 3.16 7.40 3.99
CA LYS A 63 3.76 6.07 4.04
C LYS A 63 2.94 5.06 3.26
N LEU A 64 3.61 4.18 2.51
CA LEU A 64 2.98 3.07 1.81
C LEU A 64 3.35 1.74 2.48
N LEU A 65 2.35 1.06 3.05
CA LEU A 65 2.44 -0.31 3.54
C LEU A 65 1.82 -1.27 2.51
N VAL A 66 2.60 -2.25 2.05
CA VAL A 66 2.16 -3.16 0.98
C VAL A 66 2.06 -4.61 1.45
N PHE A 67 0.94 -5.27 1.15
CA PHE A 67 0.78 -6.73 1.27
C PHE A 67 1.05 -7.39 -0.07
N TYR A 68 1.79 -8.49 -0.12
CA TYR A 68 2.11 -9.17 -1.38
C TYR A 68 2.27 -10.69 -1.19
N PRO A 69 1.85 -11.52 -2.17
CA PRO A 69 2.19 -12.94 -2.19
C PRO A 69 3.70 -13.16 -2.33
N GLU A 70 4.27 -14.16 -1.64
CA GLU A 70 5.71 -14.44 -1.70
C GLU A 70 6.17 -14.76 -3.13
N GLU A 71 5.33 -15.44 -3.93
CA GLU A 71 5.61 -15.72 -5.34
C GLU A 71 5.75 -14.46 -6.21
N HIS A 72 5.19 -13.34 -5.78
CA HIS A 72 5.28 -12.06 -6.48
C HIS A 72 6.52 -11.25 -6.10
N ARG A 73 7.34 -11.72 -5.15
CA ARG A 73 8.54 -11.01 -4.66
C ARG A 73 9.41 -10.47 -5.79
N PRO A 74 9.80 -11.24 -6.83
CA PRO A 74 10.67 -10.71 -7.89
C PRO A 74 10.08 -9.53 -8.68
N TYR A 75 8.75 -9.50 -8.84
CA TYR A 75 8.06 -8.40 -9.51
C TYR A 75 7.84 -7.21 -8.58
N PHE A 76 7.56 -7.51 -7.31
CA PHE A 76 7.42 -6.50 -6.27
C PHE A 76 8.74 -5.76 -6.02
N ASP A 77 9.89 -6.46 -6.04
CA ASP A 77 11.20 -5.83 -5.87
C ASP A 77 11.48 -4.82 -6.99
N LYS A 78 11.14 -5.16 -8.25
CA LYS A 78 11.21 -4.21 -9.38
C LYS A 78 10.28 -3.00 -9.20
N PHE A 79 9.13 -3.18 -8.58
CA PHE A 79 8.24 -2.07 -8.24
C PHE A 79 8.90 -1.15 -7.19
N ARG A 80 9.55 -1.72 -6.17
CA ARG A 80 10.23 -0.98 -5.09
C ARG A 80 11.44 -0.19 -5.57
N GLU A 81 12.12 -0.64 -6.61
CA GLU A 81 13.20 0.13 -7.25
C GLU A 81 12.72 1.49 -7.79
N ARG A 82 11.43 1.58 -8.14
CA ARG A 82 10.84 2.77 -8.79
C ARG A 82 9.98 3.60 -7.86
N PHE A 83 9.31 2.95 -6.90
CA PHE A 83 8.34 3.58 -6.02
C PHE A 83 8.66 3.28 -4.56
N PRO A 84 8.80 4.31 -3.70
CA PRO A 84 9.12 4.11 -2.30
C PRO A 84 7.99 3.34 -1.61
N VAL A 85 8.38 2.25 -0.94
CA VAL A 85 7.50 1.47 -0.06
C VAL A 85 8.08 1.56 1.33
N TRP A 86 7.30 2.10 2.26
CA TRP A 86 7.73 2.29 3.64
C TRP A 86 7.92 0.94 4.33
N GLN A 87 6.93 0.06 4.25
CA GLN A 87 6.99 -1.31 4.77
C GLN A 87 6.22 -2.27 3.88
N ALA A 88 6.58 -3.54 3.92
CA ALA A 88 5.90 -4.57 3.16
C ALA A 88 5.79 -5.88 3.95
N ILE A 89 4.65 -6.55 3.83
CA ILE A 89 4.35 -7.80 4.52
C ILE A 89 4.03 -8.86 3.46
N ALA A 90 4.84 -9.92 3.43
CA ALA A 90 4.53 -11.09 2.61
C ALA A 90 3.40 -11.91 3.26
N PHE A 91 2.53 -12.50 2.45
CA PHE A 91 1.55 -13.47 2.94
C PHE A 91 2.25 -14.65 3.66
N LEU A 92 1.68 -15.20 4.73
CA LEU A 92 0.37 -14.89 5.34
C LEU A 92 0.38 -13.60 6.16
N ILE A 93 -0.66 -12.77 6.01
CA ILE A 93 -0.86 -11.52 6.76
C ILE A 93 -1.57 -11.83 8.08
N THR A 94 -0.98 -11.41 9.21
CA THR A 94 -1.58 -11.56 10.55
C THR A 94 -1.74 -10.19 11.20
N GLN A 95 -2.59 -10.08 12.24
CA GLN A 95 -2.79 -8.81 12.93
C GLN A 95 -1.50 -8.32 13.57
N GLU A 96 -0.70 -9.22 14.15
CA GLU A 96 0.56 -8.91 14.83
C GLU A 96 1.58 -8.32 13.85
N LYS A 97 1.66 -8.86 12.63
CA LYS A 97 2.52 -8.32 11.57
C LYS A 97 2.12 -6.90 11.18
N VAL A 98 0.80 -6.63 11.10
CA VAL A 98 0.28 -5.30 10.75
C VAL A 98 0.48 -4.31 11.90
N GLU A 99 0.22 -4.73 13.15
CA GLU A 99 0.47 -3.94 14.36
C GLU A 99 1.95 -3.55 14.46
N ALA A 100 2.85 -4.52 14.29
CA ALA A 100 4.29 -4.29 14.32
C ALA A 100 4.77 -3.37 13.20
N ALA A 101 4.18 -3.45 12.00
CA ALA A 101 4.48 -2.52 10.93
C ALA A 101 4.03 -1.10 11.31
N LEU A 102 2.78 -0.94 11.76
CA LEU A 102 2.21 0.39 12.02
C LEU A 102 2.76 1.08 13.27
N SER A 103 3.32 0.34 14.23
CA SER A 103 3.93 0.95 15.43
C SER A 103 5.12 1.86 15.10
N GLY A 104 5.79 1.64 13.96
CA GLY A 104 6.88 2.48 13.48
C GLY A 104 6.45 3.80 12.81
N LEU A 105 5.16 4.13 12.77
CA LEU A 105 4.63 5.34 12.13
C LEU A 105 4.83 6.63 12.97
N SER A 106 5.58 6.54 14.08
CA SER A 106 5.81 7.65 15.03
C SER A 106 6.70 8.76 14.48
#